data_AF-A0A3B9BXT9-F1
#
_entry.id   AF-A0A3B9BXT9-F1
#
_cell.length_a   1.000
_cell.length_b   1.000
_cell.length_c   1.000
_cell.angle_alpha   90.00
_cell.angle_beta   90.00
_cell.angle_gamma   90.00
#
_symmetry.space_group_name_H-M   'P 1'
#
loop_
_entity.id
_entity.type
_entity.pdbx_description
1 polymer ?
#
loop_
_entity_poly.entity_id
_entity_poly.type
_entity_poly.pdbx_seq_one_letter_code
_entity_poly.pdbx_strand_id
1 'polypeptide(L)' 'MKLKAPVDVKWIADFVGARLVGDESIQADGINEVHKITPGDISFVDIEKYYARTLESEASVIL' A
#
# COMPACT_ATOMS: atom_id res chain seq x y z
N MET A 1 4.93 9.84 1.82
CA MET A 1 5.59 10.24 3.09
C MET A 1 6.17 9.00 3.76
N LYS A 2 7.27 9.12 4.51
CA LYS A 2 7.85 7.97 5.24
C LYS A 2 7.21 7.81 6.62
N LEU A 3 7.01 6.56 7.03
CA LEU A 3 6.53 6.20 8.36
C LEU A 3 7.68 6.29 9.38
N LYS A 4 7.34 6.45 10.66
CA LYS A 4 8.34 6.51 11.74
C LYS A 4 9.10 5.19 11.91
N ALA A 5 8.45 4.08 11.58
CA ALA A 5 9.00 2.75 11.51
C ALA A 5 8.20 1.97 10.45
N PRO A 6 8.78 0.91 9.85
CA PRO A 6 8.01 0.00 9.01
C PRO A 6 6.84 -0.62 9.77
N VAL A 7 5.74 -0.86 9.07
CA VAL A 7 4.51 -1.42 9.63
C VAL A 7 4.18 -2.71 8.89
N ASP A 8 3.90 -3.76 9.67
CA ASP A 8 3.53 -5.07 9.15
C ASP A 8 2.20 -5.02 8.39
N VAL A 9 2.17 -5.61 7.19
CA VAL A 9 0.99 -5.65 6.34
C VAL A 9 -0.21 -6.36 6.99
N LYS A 10 0.03 -7.33 7.88
CA LYS A 10 -1.04 -7.99 8.65
C LYS A 10 -1.68 -7.02 9.63
N TRP A 11 -0.87 -6.23 10.32
CA TRP A 11 -1.39 -5.20 11.22
C TRP A 11 -2.19 -4.16 10.46
N ILE A 12 -1.72 -3.74 9.27
CA ILE A 12 -2.43 -2.80 8.41
C ILE A 12 -3.80 -3.37 8.02
N ALA A 13 -3.85 -4.60 7.53
CA ALA A 13 -5.08 -5.27 7.13
C ALA A 13 -6.09 -5.37 8.29
N ASP A 14 -5.63 -5.79 9.47
CA ASP A 14 -6.46 -5.87 10.68
C ASP A 14 -6.96 -4.49 11.11
N PHE A 15 -6.10 -3.47 11.06
CA PHE A 15 -6.43 -2.10 11.46
C PHE A 15 -7.53 -1.49 10.59
N VAL A 16 -7.52 -1.74 9.29
CA VAL A 16 -8.52 -1.21 8.35
C VAL A 16 -9.70 -2.17 8.12
N GLY A 17 -9.69 -3.36 8.73
CA GLY A 17 -10.72 -4.38 8.53
C GLY A 17 -10.73 -4.98 7.12
N ALA A 18 -9.57 -5.02 6.45
CA ALA A 18 -9.42 -5.60 5.12
C ALA A 18 -8.97 -7.06 5.18
N ARG A 19 -9.23 -7.79 4.10
CA ARG A 19 -8.65 -9.11 3.88
C ARG A 19 -7.29 -8.96 3.21
N LEU A 20 -6.24 -9.48 3.85
CA LEU A 20 -4.92 -9.57 3.24
C LEU A 20 -4.91 -10.62 2.11
N VAL A 21 -4.39 -10.23 0.95
CA VAL A 21 -4.15 -11.10 -0.21
C VAL A 21 -2.73 -10.82 -0.71
N GLY A 22 -1.90 -11.85 -0.78
CA GLY A 22 -0.51 -11.74 -1.25
C GLY A 22 0.50 -12.11 -0.18
N ASP A 23 1.67 -11.48 -0.23
CA ASP A 23 2.80 -11.77 0.67
C ASP A 23 2.60 -11.12 2.04
N GLU A 24 2.44 -11.95 3.07
CA GLU A 24 2.24 -11.50 4.45
C GLU A 24 3.53 -11.09 5.16
N SER A 25 4.71 -11.21 4.52
CA SER A 25 5.99 -10.80 5.09
C SER A 25 6.31 -9.32 4.86
N ILE A 26 5.49 -8.62 4.08
CA ILE A 26 5.71 -7.23 3.69
C ILE A 26 5.68 -6.30 4.91
N GLN A 27 6.65 -5.39 4.91
CA GLN A 27 6.74 -4.26 5.84
C GLN A 27 6.63 -2.97 5.03
N ALA A 28 5.56 -2.21 5.22
CA ALA A 28 5.39 -0.93 4.56
C ALA A 28 6.13 0.17 5.31
N ASP A 29 6.93 0.98 4.62
CA ASP A 29 7.76 2.02 5.22
C ASP A 29 7.32 3.45 4.82
N GLY A 30 6.34 3.54 3.94
CA GLY A 30 5.82 4.79 3.44
C GLY A 30 4.35 4.72 3.03
N ILE A 31 3.78 5.89 2.79
CA ILE A 31 2.39 6.06 2.33
C ILE A 31 2.39 7.18 1.29
N ASN A 32 1.96 6.92 0.06
CA ASN A 32 1.93 7.92 -1.00
C ASN A 32 0.69 7.79 -1.91
N GLU A 33 0.31 8.91 -2.53
CA GLU A 33 -0.72 8.95 -3.57
C GLU A 33 -0.19 8.34 -4.89
N VAL A 34 -1.11 7.91 -5.77
CA VAL A 34 -0.83 7.27 -7.07
C VAL A 34 0.16 8.03 -7.98
N HIS A 35 0.36 9.32 -7.73
CA HIS A 35 1.27 10.17 -8.49
C HIS A 35 2.74 10.14 -8.00
N LYS A 36 3.01 9.62 -6.80
CA LYS A 36 4.35 9.67 -6.16
C LYS A 36 4.71 8.37 -5.42
N ILE A 37 4.24 7.23 -5.92
CA ILE A 37 4.51 5.91 -5.34
C ILE A 37 6.00 5.56 -5.50
N THR A 38 6.57 4.98 -4.45
CA THR A 38 7.90 4.40 -4.39
C THR A 38 7.86 3.03 -3.72
N PRO A 39 8.88 2.17 -3.92
CA PRO A 39 8.96 0.88 -3.22
C PRO A 39 8.83 1.04 -1.70
N GLY A 40 8.03 0.19 -1.07
CA GLY A 40 7.71 0.22 0.35
C GLY A 40 6.46 1.04 0.70
N ASP A 41 5.85 1.74 -0.27
CA ASP A 41 4.66 2.55 -0.01
C ASP A 41 3.37 1.72 0.06
N ILE A 42 2.49 2.14 0.97
CA ILE A 42 1.06 1.91 0.92
C ILE A 42 0.43 2.94 -0.02
N SER A 43 -0.42 2.50 -0.93
CA SER A 43 -1.27 3.39 -1.74
C SER A 43 -2.70 2.86 -1.82
N PHE A 44 -3.62 3.71 -2.29
CA PHE A 44 -5.01 3.34 -2.53
C PHE A 44 -5.56 4.14 -3.72
N VAL A 45 -6.65 3.67 -4.31
CA VAL A 45 -7.29 4.36 -5.43
C VAL A 45 -8.81 4.17 -5.39
N ASP A 46 -9.53 5.28 -5.47
CA ASP A 46 -11.00 5.32 -5.40
C ASP A 46 -11.65 5.71 -6.73
N ILE A 47 -10.85 6.05 -7.75
CA ILE A 47 -11.33 6.45 -9.09
C ILE A 47 -10.84 5.45 -10.13
N GLU A 48 -11.79 4.85 -10.87
CA GLU A 48 -11.56 3.82 -11.89
C GLU A 48 -10.43 4.16 -12.88
N LYS A 49 -10.33 5.42 -13.29
CA LYS A 49 -9.28 5.94 -14.19
C LYS A 49 -7.86 5.56 -13.75
N TYR A 50 -7.62 5.38 -12.46
CA TYR A 50 -6.29 5.13 -11.90
C TYR A 50 -6.05 3.69 -11.45
N TYR A 51 -7.01 2.77 -11.61
CA TYR A 51 -6.87 1.39 -11.15
C TYR A 51 -5.68 0.67 -11.78
N ALA A 52 -5.58 0.68 -13.12
CA ALA A 52 -4.46 0.07 -13.82
C ALA A 52 -3.11 0.67 -13.37
N ARG A 53 -3.06 2.00 -13.24
CA ARG A 53 -1.85 2.70 -12.80
C ARG A 53 -1.43 2.30 -11.37
N THR A 54 -2.38 2.18 -10.44
CA THR A 54 -2.07 1.78 -9.07
C THR A 54 -1.62 0.32 -9.00
N LEU A 55 -2.28 -0.57 -9.75
CA LEU A 55 -1.92 -2.00 -9.82
C LEU A 55 -0.55 -2.24 -10.47
N GLU A 56 -0.15 -1.41 -11.43
CA GLU A 56 1.15 -1.50 -12.11
C GLU A 56 2.25 -0.65 -11.44
N SER A 57 1.94 -0.03 -10.29
CA SER A 57 2.90 0.84 -9.60
C SER A 57 3.89 0.06 -8.73
N GLU A 58 4.91 0.77 -8.24
CA GLU A 58 5.90 0.25 -7.29
C GLU A 58 5.36 0.12 -5.84
N ALA A 59 4.04 0.24 -5.62
CA ALA A 59 3.46 0.15 -4.29
C ALA A 59 3.65 -1.27 -3.73
N SER A 60 4.08 -1.38 -2.49
CA SER A 60 4.19 -2.67 -1.81
C SER A 60 2.87 -3.11 -1.20
N VAL A 61 1.99 -2.18 -0.87
CA VAL A 61 0.64 -2.46 -0.35
C VAL A 61 -0.37 -1.58 -1.09
N ILE A 62 -1.44 -2.18 -1.57
CA ILE A 62 -2.58 -1.48 -2.17
C ILE A 62 -3.81 -1.73 -1.29
N LEU A 63 -4.45 -0.64 -0.85
CA LEU A 63 -5.72 -0.65 -0.10
C LEU A 63 -6.89 -0.32 -1.01
#